data_AF-A0A7R9D9H7-F1
#
_entry.id   AF-A0A7R9D9H7-F1
#
_cell.length_a   1.000
_cell.length_b   1.000
_cell.length_c   1.000
_cell.angle_alpha   90.00
_cell.angle_beta   90.00
_cell.angle_gamma   90.00
#
_symmetry.space_group_name_H-M   'P 1'
#
loop_
_entity.id
_entity.type
_entity.pdbx_description
1 polymer ?
#
loop_
_entity_poly.entity_id
_entity_poly.type
_entity_poly.pdbx_seq_one_letter_code
_entity_poly.pdbx_strand_id
1 'polypeptide(L)'
;MTTKKRKLLANNDVEENYTPAEKRGKHFSAKWFRDNLFNGNEIKALRNFLEACKNEEEGDVVGEYFAAGGDAMEIIKLLDRKTDKNDLLFTVPLLSVLNQIIASEMRSGEEFHRSTEAACRQLLYSHLNTVHFMLSAEGSSQSRRIILTLLAAIVTANPQLAKEVLAHVNFPTSDLKRLTTLVKPQDKNNTRTCFIRFIMAFLIGGDVHVIKLLTDKKGFDIPVISRLVHCDSDGSDHVATKAGLTSSFLFY
;
A
#
# COMPACT_ATOMS: atom_id res chain seq x y z
N MET A 1 -53.31 -28.70 56.77
CA MET A 1 -52.19 -27.98 56.14
C MET A 1 -50.90 -28.72 56.49
N THR A 2 -50.56 -29.81 55.78
CA THR A 2 -49.47 -29.88 54.75
C THR A 2 -48.11 -29.46 55.32
N THR A 3 -47.32 -30.34 55.93
CA THR A 3 -46.37 -31.33 55.36
C THR A 3 -45.41 -30.78 54.29
N LYS A 4 -44.09 -30.89 54.57
CA LYS A 4 -43.08 -31.67 53.82
C LYS A 4 -41.75 -30.94 53.52
N LYS A 5 -40.68 -31.47 54.13
CA LYS A 5 -39.27 -31.54 53.69
C LYS A 5 -39.01 -31.15 52.22
N ARG A 6 -37.93 -30.39 51.98
CA ARG A 6 -36.97 -30.67 50.89
C ARG A 6 -35.55 -30.24 51.30
N LYS A 7 -34.65 -31.23 51.24
CA LYS A 7 -33.20 -31.15 51.42
C LYS A 7 -32.54 -30.72 50.10
N LEU A 8 -31.37 -30.11 50.27
CA LEU A 8 -30.29 -29.80 49.33
C LEU A 8 -30.16 -30.69 48.08
N LEU A 9 -29.97 -30.02 46.94
CA LEU A 9 -29.14 -30.40 45.79
C LEU A 9 -28.41 -29.09 45.40
N ALA A 10 -27.16 -28.89 45.82
CA ALA A 10 -25.97 -29.11 45.00
C ALA A 10 -25.97 -28.29 43.70
N ASN A 11 -25.39 -27.08 43.75
CA ASN A 11 -24.83 -26.42 42.58
C ASN A 11 -23.40 -26.01 42.93
N ASN A 12 -22.45 -26.51 42.14
CA ASN A 12 -21.04 -26.21 42.22
C ASN A 12 -20.81 -24.81 41.67
N ASP A 13 -20.50 -23.85 42.55
CA ASP A 13 -19.87 -22.61 42.15
C ASP A 13 -18.39 -22.89 41.89
N VAL A 14 -18.07 -23.12 40.62
CA VAL A 14 -16.68 -23.04 40.14
C VAL A 14 -16.36 -21.56 40.07
N GLU A 15 -15.64 -21.05 41.08
CA GLU A 15 -14.96 -19.76 41.00
C GLU A 15 -13.92 -19.84 39.88
N GLU A 16 -14.32 -19.42 38.68
CA GLU A 16 -13.38 -19.06 37.61
C GLU A 16 -12.58 -17.85 38.10
N ASN A 17 -11.34 -18.11 38.49
CA ASN A 17 -10.31 -17.11 38.72
C ASN A 17 -10.14 -16.26 37.44
N TYR A 18 -10.85 -15.12 37.39
CA TYR A 18 -10.52 -14.02 36.50
C TYR A 18 -9.18 -13.42 36.95
N THR A 19 -8.09 -13.89 36.35
CA THR A 19 -6.83 -13.15 36.38
C THR A 19 -7.06 -11.78 35.73
N PRO A 20 -6.80 -10.66 36.42
CA PRO A 20 -6.97 -9.33 35.85
C PRO A 20 -6.07 -9.19 34.63
N ALA A 21 -6.69 -8.91 33.48
CA ALA A 21 -6.00 -8.66 32.23
C ALA A 21 -4.88 -7.64 32.46
N GLU A 22 -3.65 -8.10 32.21
CA GLU A 22 -2.46 -7.28 32.14
C GLU A 22 -2.75 -6.07 31.25
N LYS A 23 -2.29 -4.91 31.70
CA LYS A 23 -2.47 -3.61 31.03
C LYS A 23 -1.93 -3.69 29.60
N ARG A 24 -2.80 -4.02 28.64
CA ARG A 24 -2.50 -3.95 27.20
C ARG A 24 -2.13 -2.50 26.90
N GLY A 25 -0.90 -2.29 26.42
CA GLY A 25 -0.51 -1.03 25.79
C GLY A 25 -1.52 -0.65 24.70
N LYS A 26 -1.54 0.63 24.29
CA LYS A 26 -2.46 1.14 23.27
C LYS A 26 -2.28 0.40 21.94
N HIS A 27 -2.94 -0.74 21.81
CA HIS A 27 -3.04 -1.49 20.56
C HIS A 27 -3.87 -0.69 19.57
N PHE A 28 -3.58 -0.84 18.29
CA PHE A 28 -4.43 -0.39 17.20
C PHE A 28 -5.87 -0.88 17.43
N SER A 29 -6.82 -0.05 17.03
CA SER A 29 -8.24 -0.41 17.07
C SER A 29 -8.86 -0.10 15.72
N ALA A 30 -9.16 -1.15 14.96
CA ALA A 30 -9.82 -1.03 13.67
C ALA A 30 -11.16 -0.29 13.78
N LYS A 31 -11.90 -0.52 14.86
CA LYS A 31 -13.15 0.20 15.15
C LYS A 31 -12.91 1.71 15.29
N TRP A 32 -11.95 2.10 16.13
CA TRP A 32 -11.61 3.53 16.29
C TRP A 32 -11.15 4.16 14.97
N PHE A 33 -10.33 3.44 14.20
CA PHE A 33 -9.87 3.89 12.89
C PHE A 33 -11.07 4.19 11.97
N ARG A 34 -11.97 3.22 11.79
CA ARG A 34 -13.15 3.37 10.93
C ARG A 34 -14.10 4.47 11.40
N ASP A 35 -14.33 4.59 12.70
CA ASP A 35 -15.15 5.67 13.28
C ASP A 35 -14.53 7.06 13.00
N ASN A 36 -13.20 7.18 12.92
CA ASN A 36 -12.53 8.45 12.69
C ASN A 36 -12.26 8.76 11.21
N LEU A 37 -12.43 7.79 10.29
CA LEU A 37 -12.28 7.99 8.85
C LEU A 37 -13.33 8.95 8.26
N PHE A 38 -14.49 9.09 8.88
CA PHE A 38 -15.59 9.89 8.33
C PHE A 38 -16.03 11.05 9.21
N ASN A 39 -15.42 11.22 10.38
CA ASN A 39 -15.83 12.17 11.41
C ASN A 39 -14.84 13.34 11.59
N GLY A 40 -14.22 13.80 10.50
CA GLY A 40 -13.33 14.98 10.47
C GLY A 40 -11.94 14.78 11.09
N ASN A 41 -11.59 13.54 11.46
CA ASN A 41 -10.28 13.16 11.99
C ASN A 41 -9.49 12.28 11.02
N GLU A 42 -9.78 12.36 9.72
CA GLU A 42 -9.35 11.37 8.72
C GLU A 42 -7.82 11.32 8.63
N ILE A 43 -7.15 12.48 8.59
CA ILE A 43 -5.68 12.55 8.52
C ILE A 43 -5.04 11.87 9.72
N LYS A 44 -5.59 12.08 10.93
CA LYS A 44 -5.07 11.48 12.16
C LYS A 44 -5.29 9.97 12.17
N ALA A 45 -6.48 9.52 11.74
CA ALA A 45 -6.80 8.10 11.63
C ALA A 45 -5.87 7.39 10.64
N LEU A 46 -5.68 7.95 9.44
CA LEU A 46 -4.79 7.39 8.42
C LEU A 46 -3.34 7.31 8.89
N ARG A 47 -2.83 8.34 9.57
CA ARG A 47 -1.46 8.31 10.12
C ARG A 47 -1.30 7.27 11.23
N ASN A 48 -2.27 7.16 12.14
CA ASN A 48 -2.23 6.17 13.20
C ASN A 48 -2.26 4.74 12.65
N PHE A 49 -3.07 4.48 11.61
CA PHE A 49 -3.05 3.19 10.90
C PHE A 49 -1.66 2.88 10.34
N LEU A 50 -1.03 3.84 9.66
CA LEU A 50 0.30 3.65 9.07
C LEU A 50 1.41 3.48 10.11
N GLU A 51 1.28 4.13 11.27
CA GLU A 51 2.18 3.93 12.40
C GLU A 51 2.01 2.53 12.98
N ALA A 52 0.77 2.07 13.14
CA ALA A 52 0.49 0.71 13.60
C ALA A 52 1.05 -0.34 12.62
N CYS A 53 0.87 -0.19 11.30
CA CYS A 53 1.45 -1.11 10.32
C CYS A 53 2.98 -1.21 10.36
N LYS A 54 3.67 -0.21 10.93
CA LYS A 54 5.14 -0.23 11.10
C LYS A 54 5.57 -0.84 12.42
N ASN A 55 4.66 -0.94 13.38
CA ASN A 55 4.97 -1.48 14.69
C ASN A 55 4.72 -2.99 14.67
N GLU A 56 5.79 -3.78 14.74
CA GLU A 56 5.71 -5.24 14.75
C GLU A 56 4.90 -5.78 15.95
N GLU A 57 4.79 -5.01 17.04
CA GLU A 57 4.00 -5.37 18.23
C GLU A 57 2.48 -5.32 17.99
N GLU A 58 2.01 -4.62 16.95
CA GLU A 58 0.58 -4.46 16.63
C GLU A 58 0.00 -5.63 15.82
N GLY A 59 0.85 -6.56 15.36
CA GLY A 59 0.43 -7.71 14.56
C GLY A 59 -0.15 -7.33 13.19
N ASP A 60 -1.16 -8.09 12.73
CA ASP A 60 -1.79 -7.88 11.42
C ASP A 60 -2.89 -6.80 11.47
N VAL A 61 -2.44 -5.54 11.45
CA VAL A 61 -3.29 -4.34 11.45
C VAL A 61 -4.29 -4.33 10.27
N VAL A 62 -3.86 -4.79 9.09
CA VAL A 62 -4.73 -4.81 7.90
C VAL A 62 -5.77 -5.91 8.01
N GLY A 63 -5.40 -7.09 8.52
CA GLY A 63 -6.34 -8.16 8.84
C GLY A 63 -7.37 -7.74 9.88
N GLU A 64 -6.96 -7.06 10.95
CA GLU A 64 -7.90 -6.51 11.96
C GLU A 64 -8.88 -5.51 11.32
N TYR A 65 -8.38 -4.66 10.42
CA TYR A 65 -9.19 -3.71 9.67
C TYR A 65 -10.26 -4.39 8.81
N PHE A 66 -9.90 -5.43 8.06
CA PHE A 66 -10.87 -6.22 7.29
C PHE A 66 -11.85 -6.96 8.20
N ALA A 67 -11.39 -7.54 9.31
CA ALA A 67 -12.23 -8.24 10.27
C ALA A 67 -13.27 -7.31 10.93
N ALA A 68 -12.95 -6.02 11.07
CA ALA A 68 -13.88 -4.99 11.54
C ALA A 68 -14.85 -4.49 10.45
N GLY A 69 -14.90 -5.14 9.28
CA GLY A 69 -15.74 -4.76 8.14
C GLY A 69 -15.18 -3.58 7.33
N GLY A 70 -13.88 -3.30 7.48
CA GLY A 70 -13.15 -2.35 6.65
C GLY A 70 -13.03 -2.83 5.20
N ASP A 71 -12.86 -1.90 4.28
CA ASP A 71 -12.86 -2.19 2.86
C ASP A 71 -12.03 -1.15 2.06
N ALA A 72 -11.21 -1.62 1.12
CA ALA A 72 -10.34 -0.75 0.33
C ALA A 72 -11.09 0.34 -0.46
N MET A 73 -12.34 0.05 -0.88
CA MET A 73 -13.20 1.03 -1.56
C MET A 73 -13.63 2.15 -0.61
N GLU A 74 -13.78 1.87 0.69
CA GLU A 74 -14.11 2.91 1.67
C GLU A 74 -12.96 3.92 1.81
N ILE A 75 -11.71 3.46 1.69
CA ILE A 75 -10.52 4.31 1.71
C ILE A 75 -10.47 5.21 0.46
N ILE A 76 -10.64 4.65 -0.75
CA ILE A 76 -10.54 5.46 -1.97
C ILE A 76 -11.66 6.50 -2.07
N LYS A 77 -12.88 6.16 -1.60
CA LYS A 77 -14.03 7.08 -1.55
C LYS A 77 -13.82 8.30 -0.65
N LEU A 78 -12.81 8.30 0.23
CA LEU A 78 -12.47 9.49 0.99
C LEU A 78 -11.91 10.61 0.08
N LEU A 79 -11.31 10.29 -1.07
CA LEU A 79 -10.89 11.29 -2.07
C LEU A 79 -12.09 12.01 -2.69
N ASP A 80 -13.23 11.33 -2.87
CA ASP A 80 -14.45 11.95 -3.41
C ASP A 80 -14.99 13.05 -2.50
N ARG A 81 -14.74 12.94 -1.19
CA ARG A 81 -15.22 13.88 -0.17
C ARG A 81 -14.35 15.13 -0.03
N LYS A 82 -13.13 15.13 -0.56
CA LYS A 82 -12.24 16.28 -0.44
C LYS A 82 -12.46 17.28 -1.57
N THR A 83 -12.59 18.55 -1.19
CA THR A 83 -12.66 19.68 -2.11
C THR A 83 -11.36 19.81 -2.90
N ASP A 84 -10.22 19.74 -2.22
CA ASP A 84 -8.90 19.67 -2.83
C ASP A 84 -8.36 18.24 -2.79
N LYS A 85 -8.40 17.55 -3.92
CA LYS A 85 -7.88 16.18 -4.08
C LYS A 85 -6.35 16.13 -4.16
N ASN A 86 -5.70 17.28 -4.29
CA ASN A 86 -4.25 17.42 -4.41
C ASN A 86 -3.59 17.85 -3.09
N ASP A 87 -4.36 17.98 -2.00
CA ASP A 87 -3.81 18.18 -0.65
C ASP A 87 -2.95 16.99 -0.23
N LEU A 88 -1.63 17.16 -0.36
CA LEU A 88 -0.66 16.12 -0.04
C LEU A 88 -0.68 15.71 1.44
N LEU A 89 -1.16 16.57 2.36
CA LEU A 89 -1.27 16.21 3.78
C LEU A 89 -2.28 15.08 4.02
N PHE A 90 -3.29 15.00 3.15
CA PHE A 90 -4.34 13.98 3.18
C PHE A 90 -4.09 12.86 2.17
N THR A 91 -3.75 13.19 0.93
CA THR A 91 -3.62 12.21 -0.16
C THR A 91 -2.45 11.25 0.07
N VAL A 92 -1.31 11.73 0.60
CA VAL A 92 -0.15 10.88 0.89
C VAL A 92 -0.48 9.77 1.89
N PRO A 93 -1.01 10.05 3.09
CA PRO A 93 -1.36 8.98 4.03
C PRO A 93 -2.50 8.10 3.51
N LEU A 94 -3.50 8.65 2.81
CA LEU A 94 -4.60 7.85 2.23
C LEU A 94 -4.09 6.79 1.25
N LEU A 95 -3.30 7.21 0.26
CA LEU A 95 -2.76 6.28 -0.73
C LEU A 95 -1.69 5.36 -0.14
N SER A 96 -1.04 5.77 0.95
CA SER A 96 -0.15 4.86 1.70
C SER A 96 -0.95 3.75 2.39
N VAL A 97 -2.13 4.04 2.95
CA VAL A 97 -3.00 3.01 3.54
C VAL A 97 -3.49 2.05 2.47
N LEU A 98 -3.92 2.55 1.32
CA LEU A 98 -4.30 1.69 0.19
C LEU A 98 -3.14 0.79 -0.25
N ASN A 99 -1.92 1.32 -0.29
CA ASN A 99 -0.73 0.51 -0.59
C ASN A 99 -0.47 -0.59 0.45
N GLN A 100 -0.67 -0.31 1.75
CA GLN A 100 -0.55 -1.33 2.80
C GLN A 100 -1.61 -2.42 2.67
N ILE A 101 -2.84 -2.06 2.29
CA ILE A 101 -3.92 -3.01 2.04
C ILE A 101 -3.54 -3.96 0.90
N ILE A 102 -3.17 -3.42 -0.27
CA ILE A 102 -2.75 -4.22 -1.43
C ILE A 102 -1.57 -5.12 -1.07
N ALA A 103 -0.56 -4.56 -0.39
CA ALA A 103 0.61 -5.32 0.04
C ALA A 103 0.28 -6.44 1.04
N SER A 104 -0.74 -6.27 1.88
CA SER A 104 -1.16 -7.31 2.83
C SER A 104 -1.85 -8.46 2.10
N GLU A 105 -2.80 -8.17 1.21
CA GLU A 105 -3.49 -9.20 0.42
C GLU A 105 -2.52 -9.98 -0.46
N MET A 106 -1.55 -9.30 -1.06
CA MET A 106 -0.51 -9.98 -1.84
C MET A 106 0.40 -10.87 -0.99
N ARG A 107 0.55 -10.58 0.31
CA ARG A 107 1.32 -11.41 1.25
C ARG A 107 0.53 -12.58 1.80
N SER A 108 -0.78 -12.46 1.98
CA SER A 108 -1.62 -13.57 2.44
C SER A 108 -1.68 -14.70 1.41
N GLY A 109 -1.47 -14.39 0.12
CA GLY A 109 -1.54 -15.36 -0.97
C GLY A 109 -2.95 -15.81 -1.28
N GLU A 110 -3.95 -15.16 -0.68
CA GLU A 110 -5.37 -15.37 -0.97
C GLU A 110 -5.74 -14.69 -2.29
N GLU A 111 -6.94 -14.98 -2.81
CA GLU A 111 -7.45 -14.29 -3.99
C GLU A 111 -7.57 -12.79 -3.69
N PHE A 112 -6.96 -11.97 -4.54
CA PHE A 112 -7.00 -10.51 -4.43
C PHE A 112 -8.46 -10.03 -4.36
N HIS A 113 -8.82 -9.31 -3.29
CA HIS A 113 -10.22 -8.99 -3.04
C HIS A 113 -10.78 -8.13 -4.18
N ARG A 114 -11.98 -8.49 -4.65
CA ARG A 114 -12.67 -7.75 -5.72
C ARG A 114 -12.87 -6.27 -5.38
N SER A 115 -13.06 -5.96 -4.09
CA SER A 115 -13.19 -4.58 -3.65
C SER A 115 -11.89 -3.80 -3.74
N THR A 116 -10.76 -4.43 -3.39
CA THR A 116 -9.42 -3.86 -3.54
C THR A 116 -9.10 -3.63 -5.02
N GLU A 117 -9.44 -4.58 -5.89
CA GLU A 117 -9.33 -4.41 -7.34
C GLU A 117 -10.18 -3.24 -7.85
N ALA A 118 -11.44 -3.15 -7.42
CA ALA A 118 -12.33 -2.05 -7.79
C ALA A 118 -11.80 -0.69 -7.29
N ALA A 119 -11.20 -0.64 -6.10
CA ALA A 119 -10.62 0.58 -5.55
C ALA A 119 -9.40 1.03 -6.37
N CYS A 120 -8.56 0.08 -6.82
CA CYS A 120 -7.46 0.37 -7.74
C CYS A 120 -7.97 0.95 -9.06
N ARG A 121 -9.03 0.36 -9.65
CA ARG A 121 -9.66 0.91 -10.85
C ARG A 121 -10.19 2.32 -10.60
N GLN A 122 -10.91 2.55 -9.51
CA GLN A 122 -11.43 3.88 -9.20
C GLN A 122 -10.30 4.92 -9.08
N LEU A 123 -9.15 4.58 -8.51
CA LEU A 123 -7.97 5.46 -8.51
C LEU A 123 -7.51 5.80 -9.94
N LEU A 124 -7.41 4.80 -10.82
CA LEU A 124 -6.91 4.97 -12.19
C LEU A 124 -7.89 5.70 -13.12
N TYR A 125 -9.20 5.57 -12.90
CA TYR A 125 -10.23 6.19 -13.73
C TYR A 125 -10.71 7.54 -13.19
N SER A 126 -11.03 7.62 -11.90
CA SER A 126 -11.71 8.79 -11.31
C SER A 126 -10.74 9.77 -10.65
N HIS A 127 -9.53 9.31 -10.29
CA HIS A 127 -8.56 10.10 -9.54
C HIS A 127 -7.20 10.21 -10.23
N LEU A 128 -7.16 9.99 -11.55
CA LEU A 128 -5.93 10.05 -12.35
C LEU A 128 -5.23 11.42 -12.26
N ASN A 129 -5.98 12.51 -12.12
CA ASN A 129 -5.41 13.86 -11.92
C ASN A 129 -4.56 13.94 -10.65
N THR A 130 -5.00 13.31 -9.56
CA THR A 130 -4.24 13.22 -8.31
C THR A 130 -2.98 12.38 -8.49
N VAL A 131 -3.08 11.27 -9.23
CA VAL A 131 -1.91 10.44 -9.60
C VAL A 131 -0.88 11.26 -10.36
N HIS A 132 -1.31 12.01 -11.38
CA HIS A 132 -0.43 12.88 -12.17
C HIS A 132 0.17 14.00 -11.34
N PHE A 133 -0.61 14.67 -10.49
CA PHE A 133 -0.11 15.70 -9.59
C PHE A 133 0.97 15.15 -8.63
N MET A 134 0.76 13.96 -8.07
CA MET A 134 1.76 13.35 -7.20
C MET A 134 3.04 12.93 -7.93
N LEU A 135 2.97 12.64 -9.23
CA LEU A 135 4.11 12.31 -10.10
C LEU A 135 4.85 13.55 -10.63
N SER A 136 4.17 14.70 -10.72
CA SER A 136 4.66 15.92 -11.36
C SER A 136 5.73 16.65 -10.53
N ALA A 137 6.16 17.83 -11.00
CA ALA A 137 7.18 18.64 -10.31
C ALA A 137 6.62 19.30 -9.04
N GLU A 138 5.32 19.54 -9.03
CA GLU A 138 4.51 20.09 -7.96
C GLU A 138 4.36 19.09 -6.80
N GLY A 139 4.45 17.79 -7.09
CA GLY A 139 4.50 16.73 -6.09
C GLY A 139 5.81 16.71 -5.29
N SER A 140 5.71 16.42 -4.00
CA SER A 140 6.87 16.21 -3.14
C SER A 140 7.65 14.94 -3.54
N SER A 141 8.91 14.83 -3.11
CA SER A 141 9.69 13.59 -3.31
C SER A 141 9.01 12.40 -2.62
N GLN A 142 8.39 12.62 -1.47
CA GLN A 142 7.61 11.63 -0.74
C GLN A 142 6.35 11.21 -1.52
N SER A 143 5.56 12.16 -2.05
CA SER A 143 4.35 11.81 -2.81
C SER A 143 4.70 10.98 -4.04
N ARG A 144 5.77 11.34 -4.77
CA ARG A 144 6.28 10.58 -5.91
C ARG A 144 6.64 9.15 -5.54
N ARG A 145 7.34 8.96 -4.43
CA ARG A 145 7.68 7.61 -3.94
C ARG A 145 6.43 6.80 -3.62
N ILE A 146 5.50 7.37 -2.86
CA ILE A 146 4.26 6.67 -2.47
C ILE A 146 3.45 6.28 -3.69
N ILE A 147 3.24 7.18 -4.66
CA ILE A 147 2.44 6.86 -5.83
C ILE A 147 3.14 5.83 -6.74
N LEU A 148 4.46 5.88 -6.88
CA LEU A 148 5.20 4.87 -7.64
C LEU A 148 5.15 3.49 -6.98
N THR A 149 5.29 3.43 -5.65
CA THR A 149 5.16 2.18 -4.90
C THR A 149 3.74 1.62 -5.03
N LEU A 150 2.72 2.47 -4.90
CA LEU A 150 1.32 2.06 -5.08
C LEU A 150 1.04 1.55 -6.49
N LEU A 151 1.50 2.26 -7.52
CA LEU A 151 1.37 1.80 -8.91
C LEU A 151 2.10 0.48 -9.14
N ALA A 152 3.28 0.27 -8.54
CA ALA A 152 4.00 -1.00 -8.61
C ALA A 152 3.19 -2.14 -7.97
N ALA A 153 2.55 -1.89 -6.82
CA ALA A 153 1.69 -2.86 -6.15
C ALA A 153 0.46 -3.19 -7.01
N ILE A 154 -0.21 -2.19 -7.59
CA ILE A 154 -1.35 -2.35 -8.52
C ILE A 154 -0.98 -3.20 -9.74
N VAL A 155 0.18 -2.92 -10.34
CA VAL A 155 0.69 -3.66 -11.51
C VAL A 155 0.98 -5.12 -11.15
N THR A 156 1.54 -5.36 -9.97
CA THR A 156 1.89 -6.71 -9.53
C THR A 156 0.65 -7.52 -9.12
N ALA A 157 -0.41 -6.86 -8.63
CA ALA A 157 -1.61 -7.52 -8.15
C ALA A 157 -2.27 -8.40 -9.22
N ASN A 158 -2.43 -7.89 -10.45
CA ASN A 158 -2.82 -8.72 -11.60
C ASN A 158 -2.49 -8.08 -12.97
N PRO A 159 -2.42 -8.89 -14.05
CA PRO A 159 -2.08 -8.39 -15.39
C PRO A 159 -3.11 -7.42 -16.00
N GLN A 160 -4.38 -7.47 -15.58
CA GLN A 160 -5.40 -6.59 -16.12
C GLN A 160 -5.22 -5.16 -15.61
N LEU A 161 -4.96 -5.01 -14.31
CA LEU A 161 -4.60 -3.73 -13.71
C LEU A 161 -3.30 -3.17 -14.30
N ALA A 162 -2.31 -4.02 -14.61
CA ALA A 162 -1.10 -3.60 -15.30
C ALA A 162 -1.40 -2.96 -16.67
N LYS A 163 -2.30 -3.54 -17.46
CA LYS A 163 -2.75 -2.97 -18.75
C LYS A 163 -3.46 -1.63 -18.55
N GLU A 164 -4.31 -1.52 -17.53
CA GLU A 164 -5.02 -0.27 -17.21
C GLU A 164 -4.04 0.84 -16.79
N VAL A 165 -3.03 0.53 -15.98
CA VAL A 165 -1.96 1.50 -15.63
C VAL A 165 -1.23 1.97 -16.89
N LEU A 166 -0.86 1.07 -17.80
CA LEU A 166 -0.21 1.42 -19.06
C LEU A 166 -1.14 2.19 -20.01
N ALA A 167 -2.45 2.02 -19.93
CA ALA A 167 -3.41 2.75 -20.74
C ALA A 167 -3.59 4.20 -20.25
N HIS A 168 -3.73 4.38 -18.94
CA HIS A 168 -4.15 5.67 -18.35
C HIS A 168 -3.00 6.52 -17.84
N VAL A 169 -1.99 5.91 -17.22
CA VAL A 169 -0.89 6.67 -16.63
C VAL A 169 0.10 7.07 -17.72
N ASN A 170 0.13 8.35 -18.03
CA ASN A 170 1.12 8.96 -18.90
C ASN A 170 2.30 9.52 -18.12
N PHE A 171 3.50 9.31 -18.67
CA PHE A 171 4.74 9.85 -18.14
C PHE A 171 5.36 10.79 -19.19
N PRO A 172 5.11 12.10 -19.09
CA PRO A 172 5.79 13.09 -19.92
C PRO A 172 7.32 12.95 -19.82
N THR A 173 8.04 13.24 -20.91
CA THR A 173 9.51 13.13 -20.95
C THR A 173 10.20 13.96 -19.86
N SER A 174 9.64 15.11 -19.48
CA SER A 174 10.12 15.92 -18.36
C SER A 174 10.05 15.20 -17.02
N ASP A 175 8.95 14.47 -16.80
CA ASP A 175 8.72 13.73 -15.57
C ASP A 175 9.61 12.49 -15.53
N LEU A 176 9.74 11.78 -16.65
CA LEU A 176 10.69 10.65 -16.78
C LEU A 176 12.13 11.06 -16.49
N LYS A 177 12.59 12.18 -17.04
CA LYS A 177 13.92 12.72 -16.71
C LYS A 177 14.06 12.93 -15.20
N ARG A 178 13.05 13.53 -14.55
CA ARG A 178 13.07 13.76 -13.09
C ARG A 178 13.03 12.47 -12.28
N LEU A 179 12.24 11.48 -12.68
CA LEU A 179 12.11 10.19 -12.01
C LEU A 179 13.37 9.32 -12.16
N THR A 180 14.12 9.52 -13.25
CA THR A 180 15.36 8.78 -13.53
C THR A 180 16.62 9.47 -13.01
N THR A 181 16.58 10.77 -12.70
CA THR A 181 17.71 11.49 -12.11
C THR A 181 17.97 11.02 -10.68
N LEU A 182 19.17 10.48 -10.46
CA LEU A 182 19.66 10.14 -9.13
C LEU A 182 20.10 11.43 -8.42
N VAL A 183 19.30 11.89 -7.45
CA VAL A 183 19.62 13.13 -6.71
C VAL A 183 20.67 12.89 -5.62
N LYS A 184 20.68 11.71 -4.99
CA LYS A 184 21.63 11.31 -3.93
C LYS A 184 21.94 9.81 -4.02
N PRO A 185 23.18 9.39 -4.36
CA PRO A 185 23.55 7.98 -4.50
C PRO A 185 23.41 7.15 -3.22
N GLN A 186 23.52 7.79 -2.05
CA GLN A 186 23.52 7.14 -0.73
C GLN A 186 22.11 6.84 -0.20
N ASP A 187 21.05 7.36 -0.82
CA ASP A 187 19.68 7.21 -0.33
C ASP A 187 19.03 5.96 -0.93
N LYS A 188 19.00 4.87 -0.15
CA LYS A 188 18.42 3.56 -0.54
C LYS A 188 16.96 3.69 -1.03
N ASN A 189 16.24 4.70 -0.55
CA ASN A 189 14.83 4.93 -0.84
C ASN A 189 14.60 6.22 -1.65
N ASN A 190 15.45 6.50 -2.64
CA ASN A 190 15.24 7.61 -3.54
C ASN A 190 14.13 7.32 -4.58
N THR A 191 13.55 8.37 -5.18
CA THR A 191 12.47 8.27 -6.16
C THR A 191 12.83 7.40 -7.38
N ARG A 192 14.11 7.35 -7.76
CA ARG A 192 14.60 6.52 -8.88
C ARG A 192 14.47 5.03 -8.54
N THR A 193 14.79 4.60 -7.32
CA THR A 193 14.58 3.21 -6.88
C THR A 193 13.11 2.82 -6.96
N CYS A 194 12.19 3.67 -6.48
CA CYS A 194 10.75 3.43 -6.60
C CYS A 194 10.30 3.34 -8.07
N PHE A 195 10.86 4.19 -8.94
CA PHE A 195 10.56 4.14 -10.37
C PHE A 195 11.07 2.85 -11.02
N ILE A 196 12.29 2.41 -10.71
CA ILE A 196 12.83 1.13 -11.19
C ILE A 196 11.94 -0.03 -10.75
N ARG A 197 11.53 -0.07 -9.48
CA ARG A 197 10.60 -1.09 -8.95
C ARG A 197 9.27 -1.09 -9.67
N PHE A 198 8.72 0.09 -9.97
CA PHE A 198 7.52 0.24 -10.78
C PHE A 198 7.70 -0.38 -12.18
N ILE A 199 8.84 -0.17 -12.85
CA ILE A 199 9.10 -0.81 -14.15
C ILE A 199 9.27 -2.32 -14.00
N MET A 200 10.01 -2.78 -12.99
CA MET A 200 10.21 -4.22 -12.73
C MET A 200 8.90 -4.95 -12.44
N ALA A 201 7.90 -4.29 -11.82
CA ALA A 201 6.59 -4.87 -11.54
C ALA A 201 5.91 -5.41 -12.81
N PHE A 202 6.05 -4.72 -13.96
CA PHE A 202 5.50 -5.19 -15.24
C PHE A 202 6.23 -6.42 -15.80
N LEU A 203 7.50 -6.62 -15.43
CA LEU A 203 8.34 -7.69 -15.93
C LEU A 203 8.19 -8.97 -15.10
N ILE A 204 8.02 -8.84 -13.78
CA ILE A 204 7.92 -9.97 -12.84
C ILE A 204 6.72 -10.86 -13.15
N GLY A 205 5.58 -10.28 -13.52
CA GLY A 205 4.38 -11.04 -13.88
C GLY A 205 4.50 -11.84 -15.18
N GLY A 206 5.48 -11.55 -16.04
CA GLY A 206 5.78 -12.31 -17.26
C GLY A 206 4.69 -12.30 -18.35
N ASP A 207 3.64 -11.48 -18.22
CA ASP A 207 2.59 -11.38 -19.25
C ASP A 207 3.17 -10.68 -20.50
N VAL A 208 3.29 -11.45 -21.59
CA VAL A 208 3.89 -11.01 -22.86
C VAL A 208 3.15 -9.79 -23.43
N HIS A 209 1.83 -9.68 -23.25
CA HIS A 209 1.06 -8.54 -23.73
C HIS A 209 1.33 -7.28 -22.90
N VAL A 210 1.48 -7.44 -21.58
CA VAL A 210 1.86 -6.33 -20.69
C VAL A 210 3.26 -5.82 -21.04
N ILE A 211 4.22 -6.73 -21.22
CA ILE A 211 5.60 -6.39 -21.59
C ILE A 211 5.62 -5.67 -22.95
N LYS A 212 4.89 -6.19 -23.94
CA LYS A 212 4.77 -5.55 -25.25
C LYS A 212 4.16 -4.15 -25.15
N LEU A 213 3.10 -3.99 -24.37
CA LEU A 213 2.46 -2.69 -24.17
C LEU A 213 3.40 -1.69 -23.48
N LEU A 214 4.23 -2.17 -22.53
CA LEU A 214 5.26 -1.35 -21.89
C LEU A 214 6.31 -0.89 -22.90
N THR A 215 6.82 -1.78 -23.75
CA THR A 215 7.83 -1.44 -24.77
C THR A 215 7.30 -0.51 -25.85
N ASP A 216 6.01 -0.63 -26.18
CA ASP A 216 5.35 0.21 -27.17
C ASP A 216 4.97 1.60 -26.61
N LYS A 217 5.00 1.79 -25.28
CA LYS A 217 4.60 3.03 -24.62
C LYS A 217 5.68 4.10 -24.75
N LYS A 218 5.28 5.25 -25.32
CA LYS A 218 6.15 6.41 -25.50
C LYS A 218 6.79 6.84 -24.18
N GLY A 219 8.12 7.05 -24.20
CA GLY A 219 8.90 7.47 -23.05
C GLY A 219 9.53 6.32 -22.25
N PHE A 220 9.24 5.07 -22.56
CA PHE A 220 9.95 3.90 -22.02
C PHE A 220 10.96 3.32 -23.01
N ASP A 221 11.51 4.17 -23.87
CA ASP A 221 12.50 3.80 -24.87
C ASP A 221 13.81 3.28 -24.23
N ILE A 222 14.55 2.46 -25.00
CA ILE A 222 15.82 1.83 -24.60
C ILE A 222 16.79 2.79 -23.87
N PRO A 223 16.92 4.09 -24.23
CA PRO A 223 17.75 5.04 -23.50
C PRO A 223 17.33 5.25 -22.03
N VAL A 224 16.04 5.23 -21.73
CA VAL A 224 15.53 5.34 -20.35
C VAL A 224 15.93 4.10 -19.55
N ILE A 225 15.75 2.91 -20.12
CA ILE A 225 16.17 1.65 -19.50
C ILE A 225 17.70 1.62 -19.32
N SER A 226 18.46 2.08 -20.32
CA SER A 226 19.92 2.18 -20.25
C SER A 226 20.40 3.13 -19.14
N ARG A 227 19.69 4.24 -18.90
CA ARG A 227 19.94 5.14 -17.76
C ARG A 227 19.60 4.52 -16.39
N LEU A 228 18.77 3.48 -16.35
CA LEU A 228 18.57 2.70 -15.13
C LEU A 228 19.80 1.82 -14.83
N VAL A 229 20.50 1.32 -15.86
CA VAL A 229 21.64 0.39 -15.76
C VAL A 229 22.99 1.09 -15.52
N HIS A 230 23.24 2.26 -16.12
CA HIS A 230 24.57 2.91 -16.12
C HIS A 230 24.91 3.76 -14.88
N CYS A 231 24.74 3.26 -13.65
CA CYS A 231 25.16 4.03 -12.45
C CYS A 231 26.05 3.28 -11.45
N ASP A 232 26.46 2.05 -11.75
CA ASP A 232 27.41 1.30 -10.90
C ASP A 232 28.88 1.45 -11.35
N SER A 233 29.18 2.21 -12.41
CA SER A 233 30.53 2.26 -12.98
C SER A 233 31.44 3.39 -12.49
N ASP A 234 30.95 4.33 -11.68
CA ASP A 234 31.75 5.49 -11.24
C ASP A 234 32.19 5.44 -9.76
N GLY A 235 32.29 4.24 -9.18
CA GLY A 235 32.85 4.12 -7.84
C GLY A 235 32.98 2.70 -7.32
N SER A 236 34.20 2.18 -7.40
CA SER A 236 34.80 1.11 -6.59
C SER A 236 34.32 -0.34 -6.79
N ASP A 237 35.33 -1.17 -7.03
CA ASP A 237 35.35 -2.62 -7.08
C ASP A 237 34.70 -3.34 -5.87
N HIS A 238 34.33 -4.59 -6.14
CA HIS A 238 33.95 -5.67 -5.21
C HIS A 238 32.57 -5.60 -4.55
N VAL A 239 31.63 -6.44 -5.01
CA VAL A 239 31.38 -7.81 -4.50
C VAL A 239 30.08 -8.28 -5.17
N ALA A 240 30.20 -9.25 -6.08
CA ALA A 240 29.05 -9.98 -6.59
C ALA A 240 28.44 -10.83 -5.46
N THR A 241 27.25 -10.46 -4.99
CA THR A 241 26.41 -11.36 -4.19
C THR A 241 25.11 -11.59 -4.93
N LYS A 242 24.90 -12.84 -5.35
CA LYS A 242 23.62 -13.35 -5.83
C LYS A 242 22.55 -13.07 -4.78
N ALA A 243 21.63 -12.16 -5.06
CA ALA A 243 20.36 -12.06 -4.34
C ALA A 243 19.30 -12.79 -5.16
N GLY A 244 18.75 -13.86 -4.61
CA GLY A 244 17.57 -14.52 -5.16
C GLY A 244 16.42 -13.51 -5.24
N LEU A 245 15.86 -13.37 -6.44
CA LEU A 245 14.65 -12.61 -6.69
C LEU A 245 13.47 -13.36 -6.09
N THR A 246 13.22 -13.14 -4.80
CA THR A 246 11.96 -13.53 -4.16
C THR A 246 11.04 -12.31 -4.02
N SER A 247 9.75 -12.58 -3.89
CA SER A 247 8.60 -11.65 -3.80
C SER A 247 8.80 -10.43 -2.87
N SER A 248 9.77 -10.49 -1.94
CA SER A 248 10.13 -9.41 -1.01
C SER A 248 10.67 -8.13 -1.67
N PHE A 249 11.10 -8.17 -2.95
CA PHE A 249 11.74 -7.03 -3.62
C PHE A 249 10.79 -5.86 -3.94
N LEU A 250 9.48 -6.10 -3.97
CA LEU A 250 8.46 -5.08 -4.30
C LEU A 250 7.92 -4.34 -3.08
N PHE A 251 8.05 -4.91 -1.88
CA PHE A 251 7.33 -4.44 -0.68
C PHE A 251 8.19 -3.77 0.41
N TYR A 252 9.52 -3.72 0.23
CA TYR A 252 10.46 -3.04 1.15
C TYR A 252 11.09 -1.79 0.56
#